data_AF-A0A2G2WPV8-F1
#
_entry.id   AF-A0A2G2WPV8-F1
#
_cell.length_a   1.000
_cell.length_b   1.000
_cell.length_c   1.000
_cell.angle_alpha   90.00
_cell.angle_beta   90.00
_cell.angle_gamma   90.00
#
_symmetry.space_group_name_H-M   'P 1'
#
loop_
_entity.id
_entity.type
_entity.pdbx_description
1 polymer ?
#
loop_
_entity_poly.entity_id
_entity_poly.type
_entity_poly.pdbx_seq_one_letter_code
_entity_poly.pdbx_strand_id
1 'polypeptide(L)'
;MAGEPVNVNEFEELARQVLPKVCYDFFAGGAEDQYTLKENIEAFRRIIYMVSLLTFQKISIRPKNLVDVSRINMSPIIVAPTSSHQLAHPEGEVATARGAAACNIIMGLAFTSTCTLEEVASSCKAVRFIQTFATYYSQL
;
A
#
# COMPACT_ATOMS: atom_id res chain seq x y z
N MET A 1 21.38 14.01 -14.09
CA MET A 1 20.20 13.19 -14.40
C MET A 1 20.07 12.19 -13.28
N ALA A 2 19.11 12.36 -12.38
CA ALA A 2 18.81 11.30 -11.41
C ALA A 2 18.27 10.11 -12.21
N GLY A 3 18.80 8.91 -11.95
CA GLY A 3 18.32 7.69 -12.59
C GLY A 3 16.88 7.37 -12.18
N GLU A 4 16.26 6.42 -12.87
CA GLU A 4 14.98 5.87 -12.47
C GLU A 4 15.09 5.25 -11.06
N PRO A 5 14.15 5.53 -10.13
CA PRO A 5 14.22 5.02 -8.77
C PRO A 5 14.16 3.49 -8.76
N VAL A 6 15.09 2.84 -8.04
CA VAL A 6 15.22 1.37 -8.01
C VAL A 6 14.72 0.73 -6.72
N ASN A 7 14.36 1.53 -5.72
CA ASN A 7 13.81 1.07 -4.45
C ASN A 7 12.79 2.07 -3.87
N VAL A 8 12.03 1.62 -2.86
CA VAL A 8 10.95 2.42 -2.25
C VAL A 8 11.44 3.66 -1.51
N ASN A 9 12.66 3.67 -0.96
CA ASN A 9 13.19 4.84 -0.24
C ASN A 9 13.52 5.97 -1.22
N GLU A 10 13.95 5.64 -2.44
CA GLU A 10 14.17 6.63 -3.50
C GLU A 10 12.85 7.26 -3.96
N PHE A 11 11.75 6.51 -3.99
CA PHE A 11 10.42 7.08 -4.24
C PHE A 11 9.98 8.04 -3.14
N GLU A 12 10.24 7.73 -1.87
CA GLU A 12 9.94 8.63 -0.75
C GLU A 12 10.74 9.95 -0.86
N GLU A 13 12.03 9.86 -1.19
CA GLU A 13 12.90 11.03 -1.37
C GLU A 13 12.44 11.90 -2.57
N LEU A 14 12.02 11.28 -3.68
CA LEU A 14 11.42 12.01 -4.79
C LEU A 14 10.10 12.68 -4.40
N ALA A 15 9.25 11.99 -3.63
CA ALA A 15 8.00 12.56 -3.13
C ALA A 15 8.27 13.77 -2.22
N ARG A 16 9.30 13.73 -1.38
CA ARG A 16 9.75 14.84 -0.53
C ARG A 16 10.17 16.08 -1.32
N GLN A 17 10.72 15.88 -2.51
CA GLN A 17 11.18 16.97 -3.38
C GLN A 17 10.03 17.61 -4.19
N VAL A 18 9.01 16.83 -4.54
CA VAL A 18 7.92 17.25 -5.42
C VAL A 18 6.70 17.76 -4.66
N LEU A 19 6.36 17.15 -3.53
CA LEU A 19 5.14 17.47 -2.79
C LEU A 19 5.30 18.77 -1.97
N PRO A 20 4.23 19.57 -1.84
CA PRO A 20 4.19 20.62 -0.84
C PRO A 20 4.43 20.03 0.56
N LYS A 21 5.19 20.75 1.39
CA LYS A 21 5.60 20.27 2.72
C LYS A 21 4.44 19.71 3.55
N VAL A 22 3.30 20.41 3.58
CA VAL A 22 2.11 19.98 4.35
C VAL A 22 1.56 18.64 3.84
N CYS A 23 1.54 18.43 2.53
CA CYS A 23 1.10 17.18 1.92
C CYS A 23 2.08 16.04 2.20
N TYR A 24 3.39 16.32 2.12
CA TYR A 24 4.42 15.34 2.47
C TYR A 24 4.33 14.92 3.95
N ASP A 25 4.26 15.89 4.86
CA ASP A 25 4.20 15.67 6.31
C ASP A 25 2.92 14.89 6.70
N PHE A 26 1.82 15.05 5.96
CA PHE A 26 0.60 14.25 6.15
C PHE A 26 0.82 12.75 5.89
N PHE A 27 1.60 12.40 4.85
CA PHE A 27 1.86 11.00 4.52
C PHE A 27 3.02 10.40 5.33
N ALA A 28 4.09 11.16 5.55
CA ALA A 28 5.28 10.70 6.25
C ALA A 28 5.13 10.73 7.79
N GLY A 29 4.18 11.50 8.31
CA GLY A 29 3.99 11.72 9.73
C GLY A 29 3.51 10.47 10.49
N GLY A 30 4.10 10.26 11.68
CA GLY A 30 3.62 9.32 12.68
C GLY A 30 2.99 10.03 13.89
N ALA A 31 2.46 9.25 14.84
CA ALA A 31 1.93 9.79 16.09
C ALA A 31 3.05 10.31 17.01
N GLU A 32 2.82 11.48 17.63
CA GLU A 32 3.67 12.08 18.67
C GLU A 32 5.16 12.10 18.29
N ASP A 33 6.03 11.50 19.11
CA ASP A 33 7.48 11.42 18.89
C ASP A 33 7.88 10.44 17.77
N GLN A 34 6.90 9.82 17.12
CA GLN A 34 7.06 8.88 16.00
C GLN A 34 7.91 7.66 16.37
N TYR A 35 7.91 7.27 17.65
CA TYR A 35 8.67 6.13 18.14
C TYR A 35 8.26 4.84 17.43
N THR A 36 6.94 4.56 17.37
CA THR A 36 6.41 3.36 16.71
C THR A 36 6.68 3.34 15.21
N LEU A 37 6.70 4.51 14.55
CA LEU A 37 7.01 4.60 13.13
C LEU A 37 8.44 4.11 12.85
N LYS A 38 9.42 4.59 13.65
CA LYS A 38 10.82 4.15 13.56
C LYS A 38 10.95 2.66 13.92
N GLU A 39 10.31 2.26 15.01
CA GLU A 39 10.40 0.88 15.52
C GLU A 39 9.81 -0.15 14.54
N ASN A 40 8.76 0.20 13.78
CA ASN A 40 8.19 -0.67 12.75
C ASN A 40 9.24 -1.07 11.69
N ILE A 41 10.14 -0.15 11.30
CA ILE A 41 11.20 -0.43 10.32
C ILE A 41 12.31 -1.25 10.98
N GLU A 42 12.75 -0.86 12.18
CA GLU A 42 13.82 -1.55 12.91
C GLU A 42 13.43 -2.99 13.27
N ALA A 43 12.16 -3.26 13.54
CA ALA A 43 11.66 -4.60 13.83
C ALA A 43 11.95 -5.59 12.70
N PHE A 44 11.77 -5.20 11.44
CA PHE A 44 12.08 -6.06 10.29
C PHE A 44 13.60 -6.24 10.11
N ARG A 45 14.43 -5.25 10.47
CA ARG A 45 15.89 -5.35 10.37
C ARG A 45 16.49 -6.38 11.34
N ARG A 46 15.82 -6.64 12.46
CA ARG A 46 16.24 -7.66 13.43
C ARG A 46 15.94 -9.09 12.98
N ILE A 47 15.12 -9.28 11.94
CA ILE A 47 14.82 -10.60 11.40
C ILE A 47 15.98 -11.05 10.50
N ILE A 48 16.75 -12.03 10.97
CA ILE A 48 17.84 -12.63 10.20
C ILE A 48 17.34 -13.91 9.54
N TYR A 49 17.45 -14.00 8.21
CA TYR A 49 17.11 -15.21 7.47
C TYR A 49 18.27 -16.20 7.52
N MET A 50 18.04 -17.38 8.10
CA MET A 50 18.93 -18.54 7.96
C MET A 50 18.49 -19.37 6.76
N VAL A 51 19.23 -19.26 5.65
CA VAL A 51 18.94 -20.01 4.43
C VAL A 51 19.58 -21.40 4.51
N SER A 52 18.77 -22.45 4.36
CA SER A 52 19.29 -23.83 4.24
C SER A 52 19.80 -24.08 2.82
N LEU A 53 21.10 -24.35 2.68
CA LEU A 53 21.75 -24.58 1.38
C LEU A 53 21.56 -26.01 0.85
N LEU A 54 20.98 -26.93 1.64
CA LEU A 54 20.89 -28.37 1.31
C LEU A 54 19.56 -28.77 0.65
N THR A 55 18.60 -27.85 0.50
CA THR A 55 17.37 -28.10 -0.25
C THR A 55 17.57 -27.83 -1.75
N PHE A 56 18.12 -28.80 -2.47
CA PHE A 56 18.13 -28.86 -3.94
C PHE A 56 16.75 -29.21 -4.55
N GLN A 57 15.67 -29.06 -3.80
CA GLN A 57 14.34 -29.12 -4.41
C GLN A 57 14.10 -27.83 -5.16
N LYS A 58 13.54 -27.95 -6.37
CA LYS A 58 13.05 -26.83 -7.17
C LYS A 58 12.14 -25.97 -6.28
N ILE A 59 12.66 -24.87 -5.74
CA ILE A 59 11.90 -23.95 -4.90
C ILE A 59 10.93 -23.24 -5.85
N SER A 60 9.75 -23.83 -6.04
CA SER A 60 8.63 -23.11 -6.62
C SER A 60 8.16 -22.16 -5.53
N ILE A 61 8.56 -20.89 -5.62
CA ILE A 61 8.01 -19.80 -4.81
C ILE A 61 6.57 -19.62 -5.27
N ARG A 62 5.69 -20.55 -4.88
CA ARG A 62 4.25 -20.31 -4.93
C ARG A 62 3.93 -19.60 -3.62
N PRO A 63 3.42 -18.36 -3.63
CA PRO A 63 2.80 -17.83 -2.43
C PRO A 63 1.77 -18.88 -1.98
N LYS A 64 1.90 -19.37 -0.74
CA LYS A 64 0.87 -20.23 -0.16
C LYS A 64 -0.35 -19.33 0.01
N ASN A 65 -1.25 -19.41 -0.97
CA ASN A 65 -2.49 -18.65 -1.02
C ASN A 65 -3.26 -18.84 0.30
N LEU A 66 -3.58 -17.73 0.99
CA LEU A 66 -4.52 -17.74 2.11
C LEU A 66 -5.83 -18.35 1.61
N VAL A 67 -6.33 -19.38 2.31
CA VAL A 67 -7.34 -20.34 1.82
C VAL A 67 -8.66 -19.68 1.38
N ASP A 68 -8.99 -18.49 1.85
CA ASP A 68 -10.23 -17.79 1.47
C ASP A 68 -10.07 -16.72 0.37
N VAL A 69 -8.86 -16.17 0.20
CA VAL A 69 -8.50 -15.29 -0.94
C VAL A 69 -7.96 -16.13 -2.13
N SER A 70 -7.93 -17.46 -1.95
CA SER A 70 -7.17 -18.45 -2.74
C SER A 70 -7.62 -18.67 -4.18
N ARG A 71 -8.78 -18.14 -4.58
CA ARG A 71 -9.26 -18.25 -5.97
C ARG A 71 -8.61 -17.25 -6.92
N ILE A 72 -7.75 -16.37 -6.40
CA ILE A 72 -7.07 -15.36 -7.19
C ILE A 72 -5.56 -15.62 -7.04
N ASN A 73 -4.92 -16.03 -8.13
CA ASN A 73 -3.45 -16.12 -8.22
C ASN A 73 -2.86 -14.71 -8.13
N MET A 74 -2.68 -14.18 -6.92
CA MET A 74 -2.17 -12.83 -6.69
C MET A 74 -0.93 -12.85 -5.81
N SER A 75 -0.18 -11.75 -5.90
CA SER A 75 0.94 -11.46 -5.01
C SER A 75 0.49 -11.48 -3.53
N PRO A 76 1.36 -11.88 -2.58
CA PRO A 76 1.09 -11.76 -1.14
C PRO A 76 1.13 -10.31 -0.64
N ILE A 77 1.26 -9.32 -1.53
CA ILE A 77 1.30 -7.89 -1.24
C ILE A 77 -0.01 -7.27 -1.70
N ILE A 78 -0.57 -6.39 -0.88
CA ILE A 78 -1.77 -5.61 -1.18
C ILE A 78 -1.49 -4.12 -0.97
N VAL A 79 -2.24 -3.26 -1.65
CA VAL A 79 -2.28 -1.83 -1.32
C VAL A 79 -3.21 -1.64 -0.13
N ALA A 80 -2.65 -1.22 1.00
CA ALA A 80 -3.41 -0.94 2.20
C ALA A 80 -4.32 0.29 2.01
N PRO A 81 -5.50 0.33 2.66
CA PRO A 81 -6.38 1.48 2.61
C PRO A 81 -5.67 2.73 3.16
N THR A 82 -5.44 3.69 2.27
CA THR A 82 -4.91 5.03 2.59
C THR A 82 -5.81 6.04 1.91
N SER A 83 -6.08 7.16 2.58
CA SER A 83 -6.99 8.20 2.09
C SER A 83 -6.23 9.35 1.44
N SER A 84 -6.97 10.23 0.76
CA SER A 84 -6.47 11.51 0.25
C SER A 84 -5.35 11.39 -0.78
N HIS A 85 -5.41 10.41 -1.69
CA HIS A 85 -4.36 10.22 -2.71
C HIS A 85 -4.21 11.42 -3.63
N GLN A 86 -5.27 12.23 -3.80
CA GLN A 86 -5.21 13.46 -4.59
C GLN A 86 -4.26 14.52 -4.02
N LEU A 87 -3.84 14.41 -2.76
CA LEU A 87 -2.78 15.25 -2.20
C LEU A 87 -1.39 14.90 -2.77
N ALA A 88 -1.22 13.67 -3.26
CA ALA A 88 0.03 13.21 -3.87
C ALA A 88 0.01 13.33 -5.40
N HIS A 89 -1.12 13.03 -6.04
CA HIS A 89 -1.25 13.06 -7.50
C HIS A 89 -2.70 13.36 -7.91
N PRO A 90 -2.96 14.21 -8.93
CA PRO A 90 -4.32 14.62 -9.30
C PRO A 90 -5.29 13.46 -9.61
N GLU A 91 -4.79 12.34 -10.13
CA GLU A 91 -5.63 11.16 -10.42
C GLU A 91 -5.99 10.32 -9.18
N GLY A 92 -5.37 10.58 -8.02
CA GLY A 92 -5.73 9.98 -6.74
C GLY A 92 -5.84 8.46 -6.72
N GLU A 93 -6.88 7.97 -6.05
CA GLU A 93 -7.12 6.53 -5.84
C GLU A 93 -7.34 5.77 -7.16
N VAL A 94 -7.78 6.43 -8.22
CA VAL A 94 -7.95 5.83 -9.56
C VAL A 94 -6.59 5.42 -10.14
N ALA A 95 -5.55 6.24 -9.99
CA ALA A 95 -4.20 5.87 -10.41
C ALA A 95 -3.67 4.66 -9.64
N THR A 96 -3.87 4.67 -8.32
CA THR A 96 -3.47 3.56 -7.43
C THR A 96 -4.18 2.27 -7.82
N ALA A 97 -5.48 2.33 -8.11
CA ALA A 97 -6.26 1.17 -8.51
C ALA A 97 -5.78 0.58 -9.85
N ARG A 98 -5.48 1.44 -10.84
CA ARG A 98 -4.90 1.01 -12.12
C ARG A 98 -3.52 0.36 -11.94
N GLY A 99 -2.66 0.94 -11.10
CA GLY A 99 -1.35 0.37 -10.77
C GLY A 99 -1.48 -1.00 -10.10
N ALA A 100 -2.39 -1.13 -9.13
CA ALA A 100 -2.69 -2.40 -8.47
C ALA A 100 -3.20 -3.46 -9.46
N ALA A 101 -4.07 -3.05 -10.41
CA ALA A 101 -4.57 -3.94 -11.46
C ALA A 101 -3.46 -4.42 -12.40
N ALA A 102 -2.57 -3.53 -12.82
CA ALA A 102 -1.43 -3.87 -13.68
C ALA A 102 -0.47 -4.87 -13.01
N CYS A 103 -0.31 -4.76 -11.69
CA CYS A 103 0.52 -5.66 -10.88
C CYS A 103 -0.22 -6.93 -10.41
N ASN A 104 -1.50 -7.09 -10.76
CA ASN A 104 -2.36 -8.19 -10.30
C ASN A 104 -2.34 -8.36 -8.76
N ILE A 105 -2.50 -7.23 -8.05
CA ILE A 105 -2.60 -7.17 -6.59
C ILE A 105 -3.94 -6.53 -6.16
N ILE A 106 -4.32 -6.78 -4.91
CA ILE A 106 -5.54 -6.18 -4.34
C ILE A 106 -5.26 -4.74 -3.92
N MET A 107 -6.23 -3.87 -4.16
CA MET A 107 -6.35 -2.58 -3.47
C MET A 107 -7.49 -2.61 -2.45
N GLY A 108 -7.19 -2.16 -1.23
CA GLY A 108 -8.20 -1.74 -0.26
C GLY A 108 -8.49 -0.25 -0.42
N LEU A 109 -9.75 0.12 -0.65
CA LEU A 109 -10.16 1.53 -0.73
C LEU A 109 -10.50 2.05 0.66
N ALA A 110 -9.99 3.23 1.03
CA ALA A 110 -10.32 3.88 2.31
C ALA A 110 -11.73 4.48 2.29
N PHE A 111 -12.42 4.46 3.44
CA PHE A 111 -13.72 5.11 3.61
C PHE A 111 -13.67 6.60 3.27
N THR A 112 -12.55 7.25 3.61
CA THR A 112 -12.30 8.68 3.42
C THR A 112 -11.48 8.96 2.16
N SER A 113 -11.62 8.14 1.12
CA SER A 113 -10.96 8.34 -0.17
C SER A 113 -11.39 9.64 -0.85
N THR A 114 -10.50 10.23 -1.63
CA THR A 114 -10.78 11.45 -2.40
C THR A 114 -11.59 11.18 -3.68
N CYS A 115 -11.40 10.00 -4.30
CA CYS A 115 -12.28 9.51 -5.37
C CYS A 115 -13.43 8.68 -4.80
N THR A 116 -14.59 8.77 -5.45
CA THR A 116 -15.75 7.94 -5.11
C THR A 116 -15.50 6.46 -5.38
N LEU A 117 -16.22 5.59 -4.68
CA LEU A 117 -16.15 4.15 -4.92
C LEU A 117 -16.46 3.80 -6.38
N GLU A 118 -17.44 4.49 -6.97
CA GLU A 118 -17.90 4.28 -8.34
C GLU A 118 -16.82 4.67 -9.37
N GLU A 119 -16.15 5.81 -9.17
CA GLU A 119 -15.03 6.23 -10.03
C GLU A 119 -13.89 5.21 -9.99
N VAL A 120 -13.53 4.73 -8.80
CA VAL A 120 -12.44 3.77 -8.66
C VAL A 120 -12.85 2.39 -9.22
N ALA A 121 -14.06 1.92 -8.94
CA ALA A 121 -14.58 0.64 -9.41
C ALA A 121 -14.76 0.59 -10.94
N SER A 122 -15.12 1.73 -11.56
CA SER A 122 -15.22 1.83 -13.02
C SER A 122 -13.86 1.84 -13.73
N SER A 123 -12.79 2.22 -13.02
CA SER A 123 -11.44 2.30 -13.60
C SER A 123 -10.76 0.94 -13.83
N CYS A 124 -10.98 -0.03 -12.94
CA CYS A 124 -10.33 -1.34 -12.99
C CYS A 124 -10.97 -2.38 -12.05
N LYS A 125 -10.56 -3.64 -12.17
CA LYS A 125 -11.06 -4.77 -11.35
C LYS A 125 -10.18 -5.12 -10.14
N ALA A 126 -9.34 -4.20 -9.65
CA ALA A 126 -8.37 -4.45 -8.58
C ALA A 126 -8.89 -4.17 -7.16
N VAL A 127 -9.87 -3.27 -7.01
CA VAL A 127 -10.46 -2.99 -5.69
C VAL A 127 -11.32 -4.17 -5.26
N ARG A 128 -10.99 -4.78 -4.13
CA ARG A 128 -11.73 -5.92 -3.56
C ARG A 128 -12.25 -5.67 -2.15
N PHE A 129 -11.66 -4.71 -1.44
CA PHE A 129 -12.03 -4.38 -0.07
C PHE A 129 -12.29 -2.88 0.05
N ILE A 130 -13.25 -2.55 0.90
CA ILE A 130 -13.49 -1.20 1.38
C ILE A 130 -13.23 -1.22 2.88
N GLN A 131 -12.35 -0.36 3.35
CA GLN A 131 -12.19 -0.10 4.77
C GLN A 131 -13.32 0.80 5.23
N THR A 132 -13.99 0.43 6.31
CA THR A 132 -15.06 1.23 6.94
C THR A 132 -14.71 1.54 8.38
N PHE A 133 -15.30 2.62 8.92
CA PHE A 133 -15.20 2.96 10.35
C PHE A 133 -16.54 2.70 11.04
N ALA A 134 -16.50 2.34 12.32
CA ALA A 134 -17.68 2.32 13.15
C ALA A 134 -18.11 3.76 13.44
N THR A 135 -19.11 4.26 12.72
CA THR A 135 -19.69 5.58 12.96
C THR A 135 -20.92 5.45 13.84
N TYR A 136 -20.88 6.00 15.05
CA TYR A 136 -22.06 6.10 15.90
C TYR A 136 -22.99 7.17 15.34
N TYR A 137 -24.17 6.76 14.87
CA TYR A 137 -25.30 7.68 14.70
C TYR A 137 -25.85 8.01 16.09
N SER A 138 -25.39 9.11 16.68
CA SER A 138 -26.19 9.80 17.70
C SER A 138 -27.40 10.38 16.98
N GLN A 139 -28.52 9.66 16.98
CA GLN A 139 -29.81 10.25 16.67
C GLN A 139 -30.09 11.32 17.73
N LEU A 140 -29.85 12.58 17.35
CA LEU A 140 -30.46 13.76 17.98
C LEU A 140 -31.59 14.25 17.07
#